data_AF-A0A6M4JD83-F1
#
_entry.id   AF-A0A6M4JD83-F1
#
_cell.length_a   1.000
_cell.length_b   1.000
_cell.length_c   1.000
_cell.angle_alpha   90.00
_cell.angle_beta   90.00
_cell.angle_gamma   90.00
#
_symmetry.space_group_name_H-M   'P 1'
#
loop_
_entity.id
_entity.type
_entity.pdbx_description
1 polymer ?
#
loop_
_entity_poly.entity_id
_entity_poly.type
_entity_poly.pdbx_seq_one_letter_code
_entity_poly.pdbx_strand_id
1 'polypeptide(L)'
;MDKIPGGIKHYMSWLRSQTHINFSKWNSKKIAFVGVLIAISVVFFIISVRIVPISALPSFKFSFIGLPVKITGFLFGPFIGAITGILADLISFALVPTYYNVLYTLAVAIAGIIPGLILWYFSNLGGLLFNSRYKIYKYKEIISFYNKKYNEALNAGDFVLLQNYSEKIAKQEVDLIVIESKNKPTSLINFSYISTLIILCIQILIIIVTLLNIPDSVFQNNRFIKNKWFYIILTTSGFVTMILSVTIYRLVLRRKYQRFMDMMAIVTFCGILEFTNVILLSWGDYQSLKTDFWINITSHTLLSPAKMWFNLIVIFTAYRIISPLINTKTVTGY
;
A
#
# COMPACT_ATOMS: atom_id res chain seq x y z
N MET A 1 -15.33 28.80 -31.24
CA MET A 1 -15.22 27.43 -31.80
C MET A 1 -14.95 26.48 -30.66
N ASP A 2 -15.96 25.72 -30.26
CA ASP A 2 -15.78 24.65 -29.26
C ASP A 2 -14.81 23.62 -29.84
N LYS A 3 -13.69 23.38 -29.14
CA LYS A 3 -12.71 22.35 -29.52
C LYS A 3 -13.20 20.98 -29.04
N ILE A 4 -12.88 19.94 -29.81
CA ILE A 4 -13.18 18.56 -29.42
C ILE A 4 -12.51 18.29 -28.05
N PRO A 5 -13.25 17.76 -27.05
CA PRO A 5 -12.70 17.49 -25.74
C PRO A 5 -11.57 16.46 -25.81
N GLY A 6 -10.40 16.82 -25.28
CA GLY A 6 -9.20 16.00 -25.35
C GLY A 6 -7.91 16.72 -24.94
N GLY A 7 -6.81 15.96 -24.91
CA GLY A 7 -5.48 16.47 -24.55
C GLY A 7 -5.24 16.59 -23.04
N ILE A 8 -4.06 17.12 -22.70
CA ILE A 8 -3.55 17.19 -21.31
C ILE A 8 -4.41 18.14 -20.45
N LYS A 9 -4.82 19.30 -20.99
CA LYS A 9 -5.66 20.26 -20.27
C LYS A 9 -7.01 19.66 -19.86
N HIS A 10 -7.63 18.90 -20.76
CA HIS A 10 -8.89 18.20 -20.49
C HIS A 10 -8.72 17.11 -19.43
N TYR A 11 -7.64 16.31 -19.51
CA TYR A 11 -7.31 15.33 -18.47
C TYR A 11 -7.13 15.99 -17.10
N MET A 12 -6.39 17.10 -17.03
CA MET A 12 -6.18 17.83 -15.79
C MET A 12 -7.47 18.43 -15.21
N SER A 13 -8.38 18.89 -16.06
CA SER A 13 -9.71 19.37 -15.64
C SER A 13 -10.54 18.25 -15.01
N TRP A 14 -10.59 17.08 -15.66
CA TRP A 14 -11.21 15.88 -15.11
C TRP A 14 -10.55 15.44 -13.81
N LEU A 15 -9.21 15.43 -13.76
CA LEU A 15 -8.47 15.03 -12.57
C LEU A 15 -8.85 15.90 -11.37
N ARG A 16 -8.91 17.22 -11.57
CA ARG A 16 -9.37 18.18 -10.54
C ARG A 16 -10.79 17.88 -10.07
N SER A 17 -11.70 17.51 -10.97
CA SER A 17 -13.08 17.15 -10.57
C SER A 17 -13.15 15.84 -9.77
N GLN A 18 -12.19 14.94 -9.93
CA GLN A 18 -12.08 13.72 -9.12
C GLN A 18 -11.38 13.94 -7.78
N THR A 19 -10.62 15.03 -7.59
CA THR A 19 -9.83 15.28 -6.37
C THR A 19 -10.64 15.70 -5.14
N HIS A 20 -11.97 15.61 -5.16
CA HIS A 20 -12.72 15.62 -3.91
C HIS A 20 -12.31 14.39 -3.09
N ILE A 21 -11.35 14.58 -2.18
CA ILE A 21 -10.95 13.60 -1.17
C ILE A 21 -12.20 13.33 -0.35
N ASN A 22 -12.94 12.29 -0.75
CA ASN A 22 -14.08 11.82 0.00
C ASN A 22 -13.51 11.10 1.22
N PHE A 23 -13.19 11.87 2.28
CA PHE A 23 -12.92 11.28 3.58
C PHE A 23 -14.15 10.45 3.93
N SER A 24 -13.96 9.13 4.04
CA SER A 24 -15.05 8.23 4.37
C SER A 24 -15.71 8.75 5.65
N LYS A 25 -17.01 9.08 5.57
CA LYS A 25 -17.77 9.56 6.73
C LYS A 25 -17.58 8.58 7.88
N TRP A 26 -17.08 9.10 9.00
CA TRP A 26 -16.87 8.31 10.19
C TRP A 26 -18.21 7.89 10.77
N ASN A 27 -18.28 6.62 11.15
CA ASN A 27 -19.44 6.04 11.82
C ASN A 27 -18.94 5.40 13.11
N SER A 28 -19.75 5.44 14.16
CA SER A 28 -19.54 4.76 15.44
C SER A 28 -19.06 3.32 15.27
N LYS A 29 -19.57 2.58 14.27
CA LYS A 29 -19.08 1.22 13.94
C LYS A 29 -17.58 1.19 13.64
N LYS A 30 -17.07 2.11 12.82
CA LYS A 30 -15.63 2.18 12.46
C LYS A 30 -14.77 2.54 13.66
N ILE A 31 -15.24 3.48 14.49
CA ILE A 31 -14.53 3.89 15.71
C ILE A 31 -14.44 2.71 16.68
N ALA A 32 -15.53 1.95 16.88
CA ALA A 32 -15.53 0.75 17.71
C ALA A 32 -14.55 -0.32 17.20
N PHE A 33 -14.51 -0.57 15.88
CA PHE A 33 -13.53 -1.50 15.30
C PHE A 33 -12.08 -1.07 15.52
N VAL A 34 -11.80 0.23 15.41
CA VAL A 34 -10.47 0.78 15.70
C VAL A 34 -10.10 0.54 17.18
N GLY A 35 -11.03 0.77 18.11
CA GLY A 35 -10.84 0.49 19.53
C GLY A 35 -10.54 -0.99 19.82
N VAL A 36 -11.27 -1.90 19.18
CA VAL A 36 -11.02 -3.35 19.27
C VAL A 36 -9.63 -3.71 18.77
N LEU A 37 -9.18 -3.13 17.65
CA LEU A 37 -7.84 -3.40 17.10
C LEU A 37 -6.72 -2.87 18.00
N ILE A 38 -6.91 -1.71 18.65
CA ILE A 38 -5.97 -1.21 19.67
C ILE A 38 -5.89 -2.20 20.83
N ALA A 39 -7.04 -2.66 21.35
CA ALA A 39 -7.07 -3.64 22.42
C ALA A 39 -6.38 -4.96 22.05
N ILE A 40 -6.61 -5.47 20.83
CA ILE A 40 -5.94 -6.68 20.32
C ILE A 40 -4.42 -6.48 20.25
N SER A 41 -3.94 -5.34 19.76
CA SER A 41 -2.50 -5.01 19.74
C SER A 41 -1.87 -5.05 21.13
N VAL A 42 -2.54 -4.47 22.12
CA VAL A 42 -2.06 -4.44 23.51
C VAL A 42 -2.08 -5.85 24.12
N VAL A 43 -3.15 -6.62 23.92
CA VAL A 43 -3.28 -7.99 24.44
C VAL A 43 -2.23 -8.92 23.82
N PHE A 44 -1.98 -8.82 22.51
CA PHE A 44 -0.94 -9.61 21.85
C PHE A 44 0.44 -9.37 22.45
N PHE A 45 0.75 -8.13 22.80
CA PHE A 45 2.00 -7.81 23.48
C PHE A 45 2.07 -8.39 24.90
N ILE A 46 1.02 -8.21 25.71
CA ILE A 46 0.99 -8.73 27.09
C ILE A 46 1.17 -10.25 27.12
N ILE A 47 0.48 -10.97 26.24
CA ILE A 47 0.60 -12.43 26.13
C ILE A 47 2.03 -12.80 25.72
N SER A 48 2.60 -12.09 24.75
CA SER A 48 3.96 -12.37 24.27
C SER A 48 5.01 -12.22 25.38
N VAL A 49 4.96 -11.13 26.16
CA VAL A 49 5.88 -10.91 27.30
C VAL A 49 5.76 -12.01 28.34
N ARG A 50 4.55 -12.53 28.55
CA ARG A 50 4.31 -13.58 29.55
C ARG A 50 4.80 -14.96 29.12
N ILE A 51 4.76 -15.27 27.82
CA ILE A 51 5.27 -16.54 27.30
C ILE A 51 6.79 -16.50 27.13
N VAL A 52 7.30 -15.39 26.57
CA VAL A 52 8.71 -15.23 26.24
C VAL A 52 9.19 -13.90 26.84
N PRO A 53 9.88 -13.91 27.99
CA PRO A 53 10.34 -12.68 28.66
C PRO A 53 11.22 -11.78 27.78
N ILE A 54 11.97 -12.36 26.83
CA ILE A 54 12.82 -11.59 25.90
C ILE A 54 12.01 -10.70 24.94
N SER A 55 10.70 -10.92 24.82
CA SER A 55 9.82 -10.10 23.98
C SER A 55 9.53 -8.71 24.54
N ALA A 56 9.96 -8.43 25.78
CA ALA A 56 10.00 -7.09 26.34
C ALA A 56 11.04 -6.18 25.66
N LEU A 57 11.97 -6.75 24.87
CA LEU A 57 12.88 -5.96 24.05
C LEU A 57 12.09 -5.18 22.97
N PRO A 58 12.45 -3.92 22.68
CA PRO A 58 11.72 -3.05 21.76
C PRO A 58 11.46 -3.67 20.37
N SER A 59 12.42 -4.41 19.83
CA SER A 59 12.35 -5.08 18.52
C SER A 59 11.26 -6.15 18.44
N PHE A 60 11.12 -6.93 19.51
CA PHE A 60 10.11 -7.99 19.58
C PHE A 60 8.75 -7.40 19.91
N LYS A 61 8.67 -6.44 20.85
CA LYS A 61 7.46 -5.65 21.13
C LYS A 61 6.83 -5.11 19.84
N PHE A 62 7.64 -4.48 19.00
CA PHE A 62 7.22 -3.94 17.71
C PHE A 62 6.58 -4.99 16.80
N SER A 63 7.13 -6.21 16.76
CA SER A 63 6.65 -7.27 15.88
C SER A 63 5.24 -7.77 16.27
N PHE A 64 4.91 -7.77 17.56
CA PHE A 64 3.58 -8.18 18.06
C PHE A 64 2.55 -7.05 17.98
N ILE A 65 2.89 -5.85 18.48
CA ILE A 65 1.99 -4.69 18.46
C ILE A 65 1.71 -4.24 17.03
N GLY A 66 2.72 -4.32 16.17
CA GLY A 66 2.68 -3.81 14.80
C GLY A 66 1.71 -4.54 13.89
N LEU A 67 1.32 -5.79 14.17
CA LEU A 67 0.44 -6.56 13.26
C LEU A 67 -0.99 -5.97 13.18
N PRO A 68 -1.75 -5.82 14.28
CA PRO A 68 -3.06 -5.19 14.20
C PRO A 68 -2.97 -3.71 13.80
N VAL A 69 -1.90 -3.00 14.19
CA VAL A 69 -1.66 -1.61 13.76
C VAL A 69 -1.52 -1.51 12.23
N LYS A 70 -0.74 -2.39 11.59
CA LYS A 70 -0.64 -2.44 10.12
C LYS A 70 -1.99 -2.68 9.46
N ILE A 71 -2.80 -3.57 10.04
CA ILE A 71 -4.15 -3.87 9.56
C ILE A 71 -5.06 -2.65 9.70
N THR A 72 -5.02 -1.93 10.82
CA THR A 72 -5.81 -0.70 11.01
C THR A 72 -5.46 0.36 9.97
N GLY A 73 -4.17 0.57 9.72
CA GLY A 73 -3.68 1.50 8.71
C GLY A 73 -4.13 1.12 7.31
N PHE A 74 -4.01 -0.17 6.97
CA PHE A 74 -4.41 -0.68 5.66
C PHE A 74 -5.92 -0.65 5.43
N LEU A 75 -6.76 -0.70 6.47
CA LEU A 75 -8.22 -0.70 6.33
C LEU A 75 -8.83 0.70 6.42
N PHE A 76 -8.33 1.51 7.35
CA PHE A 76 -8.95 2.78 7.68
C PHE A 76 -8.15 3.99 7.14
N GLY A 77 -6.87 3.80 6.81
CA GLY A 77 -6.02 4.83 6.23
C GLY A 77 -4.90 5.29 7.16
N PRO A 78 -4.00 6.15 6.66
CA PRO A 78 -2.71 6.42 7.29
C PRO A 78 -2.83 7.16 8.63
N PHE A 79 -3.71 8.16 8.72
CA PHE A 79 -3.89 8.95 9.94
C PHE A 79 -4.40 8.10 11.11
N ILE A 80 -5.33 7.19 10.83
CA ILE A 80 -5.92 6.30 11.83
C ILE A 80 -4.90 5.26 12.24
N GLY A 81 -4.15 4.70 11.28
CA GLY A 81 -3.01 3.83 11.55
C GLY A 81 -1.95 4.48 12.45
N ALA A 82 -1.69 5.78 12.29
CA ALA A 82 -0.76 6.51 13.15
C ALA A 82 -1.28 6.58 14.59
N ILE A 83 -2.53 7.01 14.77
CA ILE A 83 -3.17 7.14 16.08
C ILE A 83 -3.25 5.79 16.77
N THR A 84 -3.65 4.72 16.07
CA THR A 84 -3.72 3.38 16.64
C THR A 84 -2.34 2.90 17.10
N GLY A 85 -1.29 3.16 16.31
CA GLY A 85 0.07 2.81 16.67
C GLY A 85 0.55 3.53 17.94
N ILE A 86 0.34 4.85 18.01
CA ILE A 86 0.71 5.67 19.17
C ILE A 86 -0.03 5.18 20.42
N LEU A 87 -1.36 5.02 20.33
CA LEU A 87 -2.17 4.60 21.47
C LEU A 87 -1.82 3.18 21.92
N ALA A 88 -1.62 2.24 20.99
CA ALA A 88 -1.24 0.87 21.34
C ALA A 88 0.13 0.82 22.04
N ASP A 89 1.10 1.62 21.58
CA ASP A 89 2.42 1.68 22.22
C ASP A 89 2.37 2.32 23.61
N LEU A 90 1.63 3.42 23.78
CA LEU A 90 1.48 4.09 25.08
C LEU A 90 0.71 3.24 26.10
N ILE A 91 -0.40 2.62 25.70
CA ILE A 91 -1.18 1.75 26.60
C ILE A 91 -0.38 0.51 26.97
N SER A 92 0.31 -0.11 26.00
CA SER A 92 1.15 -1.27 26.28
C SER A 92 2.31 -0.94 27.23
N PHE A 93 2.91 0.25 27.08
CA PHE A 93 3.95 0.74 27.98
C PHE A 93 3.41 1.02 29.39
N ALA A 94 2.21 1.61 29.51
CA ALA A 94 1.59 1.85 30.81
C ALA A 94 1.29 0.56 31.59
N LEU A 95 0.96 -0.53 30.89
CA LEU A 95 0.66 -1.83 31.51
C LEU A 95 1.91 -2.68 31.77
N VAL A 96 2.88 -2.63 30.86
CA VAL A 96 4.16 -3.33 30.98
C VAL A 96 5.27 -2.32 30.70
N PRO A 97 5.79 -1.65 31.73
CA PRO A 97 6.86 -0.67 31.58
C PRO A 97 8.12 -1.31 31.00
N THR A 98 8.57 -0.84 29.84
CA THR A 98 9.81 -1.28 29.17
C THR A 98 10.77 -0.09 28.99
N TYR A 99 11.76 -0.19 28.10
CA TYR A 99 12.50 1.00 27.66
C TYR A 99 11.59 1.90 26.82
N TYR A 100 11.44 3.16 27.24
CA TYR A 100 10.69 4.16 26.48
C TYR A 100 11.62 5.01 25.64
N ASN A 101 11.29 5.15 24.36
CA ASN A 101 11.88 6.13 23.47
C ASN A 101 10.83 6.54 22.45
N VAL A 102 10.77 7.85 22.16
CA VAL A 102 9.90 8.41 21.13
C VAL A 102 10.12 7.74 19.77
N LEU A 103 11.34 7.30 19.46
CA LEU A 103 11.65 6.57 18.23
C LEU A 103 10.91 5.23 18.11
N TYR A 104 10.69 4.53 19.23
CA TYR A 104 9.90 3.29 19.22
C TYR A 104 8.42 3.56 18.98
N THR A 105 7.85 4.57 19.63
CA THR A 105 6.47 5.00 19.39
C THR A 105 6.29 5.47 17.95
N LEU A 106 7.26 6.22 17.42
CA LEU A 106 7.28 6.66 16.02
C LEU A 106 7.33 5.46 15.06
N ALA A 107 8.15 4.45 15.34
CA ALA A 107 8.21 3.23 14.53
C ALA A 107 6.84 2.54 14.47
N VAL A 108 6.16 2.38 15.62
CA VAL A 108 4.82 1.77 15.67
C VAL A 108 3.78 2.63 14.94
N ALA A 109 3.84 3.96 15.06
CA ALA A 109 2.96 4.87 14.31
C ALA A 109 3.18 4.74 12.80
N ILE A 110 4.44 4.71 12.35
CA ILE A 110 4.82 4.52 10.95
C ILE A 110 4.36 3.16 10.43
N ALA A 111 4.32 2.14 11.29
CA ALA A 111 3.79 0.83 10.94
C ALA A 111 2.30 0.86 10.55
N GLY A 112 1.54 1.83 11.03
CA GLY A 112 0.16 2.09 10.61
C GLY A 112 0.05 3.09 9.44
N ILE A 113 0.95 4.06 9.35
CA ILE A 113 0.95 5.06 8.27
C ILE A 113 1.26 4.41 6.91
N ILE A 114 2.34 3.65 6.82
CA ILE A 114 2.84 3.10 5.56
C ILE A 114 1.78 2.24 4.84
N PRO A 115 1.10 1.28 5.49
CA PRO A 115 0.05 0.50 4.83
C PRO A 115 -1.11 1.37 4.32
N GLY A 116 -1.51 2.39 5.08
CA GLY A 116 -2.57 3.31 4.67
C GLY A 116 -2.21 4.17 3.46
N LEU A 117 -0.97 4.68 3.41
CA LEU A 117 -0.45 5.42 2.24
C LEU A 117 -0.38 4.54 1.00
N ILE A 118 0.00 3.28 1.16
CA ILE A 118 0.15 2.36 0.03
C ILE A 118 -1.20 1.92 -0.50
N LEU A 119 -2.19 1.67 0.36
CA LEU A 119 -3.56 1.48 -0.10
C LEU A 119 -4.04 2.68 -0.91
N TRP A 120 -3.80 3.90 -0.41
CA TRP A 120 -4.16 5.13 -1.12
C TRP A 120 -3.44 5.22 -2.49
N TYR A 121 -2.16 4.89 -2.55
CA TYR A 121 -1.40 4.86 -3.80
C TYR A 121 -1.99 3.88 -4.83
N PHE A 122 -2.25 2.63 -4.46
CA PHE A 122 -2.78 1.64 -5.40
C PHE A 122 -4.24 1.90 -5.79
N SER A 123 -5.08 2.34 -4.85
CA SER A 123 -6.52 2.55 -5.10
C SER A 123 -6.82 3.88 -5.78
N ASN A 124 -6.23 4.97 -5.29
CA ASN A 124 -6.51 6.32 -5.78
C ASN A 124 -5.63 6.67 -6.99
N LEU A 125 -4.30 6.68 -6.84
CA LEU A 125 -3.40 7.04 -7.94
C LEU A 125 -3.46 6.02 -9.08
N GLY A 126 -3.43 4.72 -8.75
CA GLY A 126 -3.63 3.65 -9.73
C GLY A 126 -4.97 3.77 -10.44
N GLY A 127 -6.04 4.06 -9.70
CA GLY A 127 -7.37 4.30 -10.24
C GLY A 127 -7.45 5.51 -11.17
N LEU A 128 -6.75 6.61 -10.86
CA LEU A 128 -6.80 7.84 -11.66
C LEU A 128 -6.01 7.72 -12.97
N LEU A 129 -4.87 7.03 -12.95
CA LEU A 129 -3.98 6.91 -14.10
C LEU A 129 -4.34 5.73 -15.01
N PHE A 130 -4.76 4.60 -14.43
CA PHE A 130 -4.86 3.33 -15.17
C PHE A 130 -6.28 2.76 -15.22
N ASN A 131 -7.29 3.38 -14.61
CA ASN A 131 -8.67 2.96 -14.76
C ASN A 131 -9.29 3.52 -16.06
N SER A 132 -10.31 2.82 -16.57
CA SER A 132 -11.10 3.24 -17.71
C SER A 132 -11.98 4.47 -17.44
N ARG A 133 -12.03 4.99 -16.20
CA ARG A 133 -12.88 6.13 -15.80
C ARG A 133 -12.65 7.38 -16.66
N TYR A 134 -11.40 7.78 -16.87
CA TYR A 134 -11.12 8.93 -17.73
C TYR A 134 -11.50 8.66 -19.18
N LYS A 135 -11.27 7.44 -19.68
CA LYS A 135 -11.66 7.06 -21.04
C LYS A 135 -13.18 7.19 -21.20
N ILE A 136 -13.94 6.61 -20.28
CA ILE A 136 -15.41 6.70 -20.22
C ILE A 136 -15.87 8.17 -20.18
N TYR A 137 -15.31 8.96 -19.27
CA TYR A 137 -15.61 10.40 -19.17
C TYR A 137 -15.34 11.14 -20.49
N LYS A 138 -14.18 10.90 -21.10
CA LYS A 138 -13.79 11.50 -22.38
C LYS A 138 -14.75 11.10 -23.50
N TYR A 139 -15.11 9.82 -23.61
CA TYR A 139 -16.07 9.37 -24.63
C TYR A 139 -17.44 10.02 -24.44
N LYS A 140 -17.94 10.13 -23.21
CA LYS A 140 -19.21 10.80 -22.89
C LYS A 140 -19.18 12.28 -23.27
N GLU A 141 -18.10 13.00 -23.00
CA GLU A 141 -17.95 14.39 -23.45
C GLU A 141 -17.87 14.52 -24.97
N ILE A 142 -17.14 13.63 -25.66
CA ILE A 142 -17.06 13.64 -27.12
C ILE A 142 -18.44 13.39 -27.75
N ILE A 143 -19.21 12.44 -27.22
CA ILE A 143 -20.59 12.18 -27.65
C ILE A 143 -21.46 13.43 -27.44
N SER A 144 -21.39 14.06 -26.26
CA SER A 144 -22.12 15.29 -25.97
C SER A 144 -21.74 16.44 -26.92
N PHE A 145 -20.46 16.55 -27.29
CA PHE A 145 -19.98 17.54 -28.25
C PHE A 145 -20.58 17.31 -29.64
N TYR A 146 -20.56 16.08 -30.14
CA TYR A 146 -21.12 15.77 -31.45
C TYR A 146 -22.65 15.84 -31.47
N ASN A 147 -23.34 15.52 -30.37
CA ASN A 147 -24.79 15.73 -30.25
C ASN A 147 -25.16 17.21 -30.40
N LYS A 148 -24.38 18.13 -29.81
CA LYS A 148 -24.58 19.57 -30.01
C LYS A 148 -24.41 19.97 -31.48
N LYS A 149 -23.36 19.47 -32.14
CA LYS A 149 -23.10 19.72 -33.58
C LYS A 149 -24.14 19.10 -34.51
N TYR A 150 -24.65 17.93 -34.16
CA TYR A 150 -25.75 17.28 -34.86
C TYR A 150 -27.02 18.14 -34.82
N ASN A 151 -27.38 18.67 -33.64
CA ASN A 151 -28.55 19.56 -33.50
C ASN A 151 -28.37 20.88 -34.26
N GLU A 152 -27.15 21.45 -34.29
CA GLU A 152 -26.83 22.63 -35.10
C GLU A 152 -27.03 22.34 -36.61
N ALA A 153 -26.58 21.18 -37.09
CA ALA A 153 -26.73 20.76 -38.49
C ALA A 153 -28.20 20.44 -38.86
N LEU A 154 -28.95 19.85 -37.93
CA LEU A 154 -30.39 19.60 -38.08
C LEU A 154 -31.15 20.91 -38.30
N ASN A 155 -30.85 21.94 -37.50
CA ASN A 155 -31.46 23.26 -37.63
C ASN A 155 -31.07 23.98 -38.93
N ALA A 156 -29.87 23.70 -39.46
CA ALA A 156 -29.39 24.26 -40.72
C ALA A 156 -29.89 23.50 -41.96
N GLY A 157 -30.48 22.31 -41.80
CA GLY A 157 -30.95 21.47 -42.90
C GLY A 157 -29.84 20.80 -43.74
N ASP A 158 -28.61 20.74 -43.23
CA ASP A 158 -27.46 20.14 -43.96
C ASP A 158 -27.37 18.63 -43.70
N PHE A 159 -27.98 17.84 -44.60
CA PHE A 159 -28.03 16.38 -44.50
C PHE A 159 -26.65 15.69 -44.51
N VAL A 160 -25.65 16.26 -45.19
CA VAL A 160 -24.31 15.66 -45.28
C VAL A 160 -23.60 15.77 -43.94
N LEU A 161 -23.67 16.94 -43.30
CA LEU A 161 -23.11 17.12 -41.95
C LEU A 161 -23.86 16.28 -40.90
N LEU A 162 -25.17 16.15 -41.05
CA LEU A 162 -26.03 15.36 -40.18
C LEU A 162 -25.62 13.89 -40.16
N GLN A 163 -25.40 13.30 -41.33
CA GLN A 163 -24.89 11.94 -41.48
C GLN A 163 -23.47 11.79 -40.93
N ASN A 164 -22.58 12.74 -41.21
CA ASN A 164 -21.21 12.69 -40.70
C ASN A 164 -21.15 12.74 -39.16
N TYR A 165 -22.01 13.51 -38.51
CA TYR A 165 -22.05 13.59 -37.05
C TYR A 165 -22.70 12.36 -36.43
N SER A 166 -23.76 11.80 -37.04
CA SER A 166 -24.39 10.57 -36.54
C SER A 166 -23.42 9.39 -36.56
N GLU A 167 -22.64 9.24 -37.62
CA GLU A 167 -21.61 8.19 -37.71
C GLU A 167 -20.52 8.34 -36.64
N LYS A 168 -20.10 9.59 -36.37
CA LYS A 168 -19.14 9.88 -35.30
C LYS A 168 -19.70 9.56 -33.92
N ILE A 169 -20.95 9.90 -33.64
CA ILE A 169 -21.62 9.56 -32.37
C ILE A 169 -21.67 8.05 -32.20
N ALA A 170 -22.19 7.33 -33.20
CA ALA A 170 -22.32 5.87 -33.17
C ALA A 170 -20.97 5.18 -32.92
N LYS A 171 -19.90 5.64 -33.58
CA LYS A 171 -18.54 5.12 -33.37
C LYS A 171 -18.08 5.27 -31.92
N GLN A 172 -18.29 6.45 -31.31
CA GLN A 172 -17.86 6.71 -29.92
C GLN A 172 -18.72 5.95 -28.90
N GLU A 173 -20.01 5.75 -29.18
CA GLU A 173 -20.90 4.92 -28.35
C GLU A 173 -20.47 3.46 -28.34
N VAL A 174 -20.14 2.91 -29.51
CA VAL A 174 -19.60 1.53 -29.61
C VAL A 174 -18.31 1.40 -28.80
N ASP A 175 -17.37 2.34 -28.94
CA ASP A 175 -16.12 2.35 -28.15
C ASP A 175 -16.38 2.43 -26.64
N LEU A 176 -17.37 3.24 -26.22
CA LEU A 176 -17.79 3.37 -24.82
C LEU A 176 -18.34 2.04 -24.28
N ILE A 177 -19.26 1.40 -25.02
CA ILE A 177 -19.86 0.10 -24.65
C ILE A 177 -18.78 -0.98 -24.55
N VAL A 178 -17.82 -1.02 -25.48
CA VAL A 178 -16.70 -1.96 -25.45
C VAL A 178 -15.82 -1.77 -24.22
N ILE A 179 -15.67 -0.54 -23.72
CA ILE A 179 -14.89 -0.24 -22.52
C ILE A 179 -15.69 -0.56 -21.24
N GLU A 180 -16.97 -0.22 -21.20
CA GLU A 180 -17.85 -0.51 -20.05
C GLU A 180 -18.08 -2.02 -19.87
N SER A 181 -18.12 -2.79 -20.97
CA SER A 181 -18.26 -4.25 -20.94
C SER A 181 -16.98 -5.00 -20.47
N LYS A 182 -15.83 -4.33 -20.39
CA LYS A 182 -14.59 -4.95 -19.88
C LYS A 182 -14.62 -5.09 -18.36
N ASN A 183 -15.02 -6.27 -17.90
CA ASN A 183 -15.06 -6.64 -16.47
C ASN A 183 -13.70 -6.63 -15.73
N LYS A 184 -12.56 -6.51 -16.43
CA LYS A 184 -11.21 -6.56 -15.83
C LYS A 184 -10.32 -5.41 -16.32
N PRO A 185 -9.92 -4.47 -15.45
CA PRO A 185 -8.97 -3.42 -15.83
C PRO A 185 -7.55 -3.99 -15.90
N THR A 186 -7.17 -4.54 -17.07
CA THR A 186 -5.83 -5.13 -17.30
C THR A 186 -4.69 -4.13 -17.08
N SER A 187 -4.90 -2.86 -17.42
CA SER A 187 -3.97 -1.76 -17.16
C SER A 187 -3.68 -1.59 -15.67
N LEU A 188 -4.70 -1.68 -14.82
CA LEU A 188 -4.55 -1.52 -13.36
C LEU A 188 -3.78 -2.69 -12.73
N ILE A 189 -4.02 -3.92 -13.23
CA ILE A 189 -3.27 -5.11 -12.83
C ILE A 189 -1.79 -4.97 -13.19
N ASN A 190 -1.50 -4.57 -14.43
CA ASN A 190 -0.13 -4.38 -14.91
C ASN A 190 0.58 -3.26 -14.15
N PHE A 191 -0.09 -2.12 -13.93
CA PHE A 191 0.43 -1.04 -13.09
C PHE A 191 0.82 -1.56 -11.71
N SER A 192 -0.08 -2.30 -11.06
CA SER A 192 0.15 -2.72 -9.68
C SER A 192 1.31 -3.69 -9.57
N TYR A 193 1.40 -4.62 -10.52
CA TYR A 193 2.52 -5.55 -10.62
C TYR A 193 3.86 -4.83 -10.86
N ILE A 194 3.93 -3.98 -11.90
CA ILE A 194 5.16 -3.26 -12.28
C ILE A 194 5.59 -2.34 -11.13
N SER A 195 4.65 -1.60 -10.53
CA SER A 195 4.95 -0.73 -9.40
C SER A 195 5.51 -1.50 -8.21
N THR A 196 4.97 -2.69 -7.91
CA THR A 196 5.47 -3.53 -6.82
C THR A 196 6.91 -3.97 -7.10
N LEU A 197 7.19 -4.45 -8.32
CA LEU A 197 8.55 -4.86 -8.71
C LEU A 197 9.55 -3.69 -8.61
N ILE A 198 9.19 -2.52 -9.14
CA ILE A 198 10.07 -1.34 -9.10
C ILE A 198 10.40 -0.98 -7.65
N ILE A 199 9.39 -0.94 -6.75
CA ILE A 199 9.60 -0.58 -5.34
C ILE A 199 10.51 -1.60 -4.65
N LEU A 200 10.30 -2.90 -4.86
CA LEU A 200 11.15 -3.95 -4.27
C LEU A 200 12.59 -3.89 -4.82
N CYS A 201 12.77 -3.67 -6.13
CA CYS A 201 14.10 -3.52 -6.73
C CYS A 201 14.84 -2.29 -6.18
N ILE A 202 14.14 -1.16 -6.03
CA ILE A 202 14.71 0.06 -5.42
C ILE A 202 15.15 -0.23 -3.99
N GLN A 203 14.37 -0.98 -3.21
CA GLN A 203 14.75 -1.36 -1.84
C GLN A 203 15.98 -2.24 -1.80
N ILE A 204 16.06 -3.25 -2.68
CA ILE A 204 17.26 -4.08 -2.80
C ILE A 204 18.48 -3.20 -3.08
N LEU A 205 18.37 -2.27 -4.03
CA LEU A 205 19.46 -1.36 -4.37
C LEU A 205 19.87 -0.51 -3.17
N ILE A 206 18.92 0.11 -2.47
CA ILE A 206 19.21 0.93 -1.29
C ILE A 206 19.89 0.07 -0.20
N ILE A 207 19.38 -1.12 0.08
CA ILE A 207 19.95 -2.02 1.09
C ILE A 207 21.39 -2.40 0.70
N ILE A 208 21.63 -2.80 -0.55
CA ILE A 208 22.98 -3.13 -1.02
C ILE A 208 23.93 -1.93 -0.84
N VAL A 209 23.53 -0.74 -1.29
CA VAL A 209 24.35 0.48 -1.14
C VAL A 209 24.65 0.77 0.33
N THR A 210 23.65 0.67 1.21
CA THR A 210 23.85 0.91 2.66
C THR A 210 24.79 -0.11 3.30
N LEU A 211 24.68 -1.39 2.95
CA LEU A 211 25.50 -2.46 3.54
C LEU A 211 26.92 -2.50 2.96
N LEU A 212 27.12 -2.10 1.70
CA LEU A 212 28.45 -1.97 1.11
C LEU A 212 29.28 -0.89 1.81
N ASN A 213 28.64 0.17 2.31
CA ASN A 213 29.31 1.24 3.04
C ASN A 213 29.71 0.87 4.49
N ILE A 214 29.30 -0.30 5.00
CA ILE A 214 29.65 -0.73 6.37
C ILE A 214 31.10 -1.28 6.39
N PRO A 215 31.96 -0.84 7.32
CA PRO A 215 33.32 -1.38 7.46
C PRO A 215 33.35 -2.88 7.77
N ASP A 216 34.34 -3.58 7.22
CA ASP A 216 34.45 -5.04 7.38
C ASP A 216 34.73 -5.46 8.84
N SER A 217 35.28 -4.56 9.66
CA SER A 217 35.56 -4.78 11.08
C SER A 217 34.31 -5.10 11.90
N VAL A 218 33.15 -4.58 11.51
CA VAL A 218 31.86 -4.85 12.16
C VAL A 218 31.45 -6.32 11.98
N PHE A 219 31.83 -6.94 10.87
CA PHE A 219 31.50 -8.34 10.58
C PHE A 219 32.52 -9.31 11.19
N GLN A 220 33.80 -8.95 11.20
CA GLN A 220 34.86 -9.81 11.77
C GLN A 220 34.65 -10.12 13.25
N ASN A 221 34.15 -9.15 14.01
CA ASN A 221 33.87 -9.28 15.45
C ASN A 221 32.46 -9.81 15.75
N ASN A 222 31.64 -10.07 14.72
CA ASN A 222 30.26 -10.52 14.91
C ASN A 222 30.20 -12.02 15.16
N ARG A 223 29.42 -12.43 16.16
CA ARG A 223 29.27 -13.83 16.58
C ARG A 223 28.54 -14.69 15.55
N PHE A 224 27.68 -14.09 14.72
CA PHE A 224 26.80 -14.83 13.80
C PHE A 224 27.27 -14.84 12.35
N ILE A 225 27.70 -13.69 11.80
CA ILE A 225 28.07 -13.58 10.39
C ILE A 225 29.38 -12.84 10.24
N LYS A 226 30.42 -13.59 9.87
CA LYS A 226 31.78 -13.08 9.65
C LYS A 226 32.03 -12.57 8.23
N ASN A 227 31.18 -12.95 7.28
CA ASN A 227 31.33 -12.60 5.86
C ASN A 227 30.27 -11.59 5.42
N LYS A 228 30.72 -10.39 5.07
CA LYS A 228 29.88 -9.28 4.58
C LYS A 228 29.08 -9.63 3.33
N TRP A 229 29.66 -10.38 2.39
CA TRP A 229 28.95 -10.75 1.16
C TRP A 229 27.80 -11.72 1.44
N PHE A 230 28.03 -12.70 2.30
CA PHE A 230 26.98 -13.60 2.77
C PHE A 230 25.87 -12.83 3.49
N TYR A 231 26.25 -11.83 4.31
CA TYR A 231 25.31 -10.95 4.98
C TYR A 231 24.38 -10.19 4.01
N ILE A 232 24.96 -9.60 2.96
CA ILE A 232 24.21 -8.87 1.94
C ILE A 232 23.26 -9.81 1.19
N ILE A 233 23.71 -11.01 0.83
CA ILE A 233 22.86 -12.01 0.16
C ILE A 233 21.70 -12.43 1.08
N LEU A 234 21.98 -12.70 2.36
CA LEU A 234 20.96 -13.10 3.32
C LEU A 234 19.89 -12.02 3.47
N THR A 235 20.29 -10.78 3.71
CA THR A 235 19.36 -9.65 3.93
C THR A 235 18.54 -9.30 2.69
N THR A 236 19.10 -9.43 1.49
CA THR A 236 18.38 -9.16 0.24
C THR A 236 17.51 -10.33 -0.22
N SER A 237 17.77 -11.56 0.24
CA SER A 237 17.03 -12.77 -0.15
C SER A 237 15.51 -12.65 0.11
N GLY A 238 15.09 -11.95 1.16
CA GLY A 238 13.67 -11.70 1.46
C GLY A 238 12.96 -10.95 0.34
N PHE A 239 13.57 -9.89 -0.17
CA PHE A 239 13.01 -9.09 -1.27
C PHE A 239 13.06 -9.86 -2.60
N VAL A 240 14.14 -10.59 -2.87
CA VAL A 240 14.26 -11.43 -4.08
C VAL A 240 13.19 -12.52 -4.11
N THR A 241 13.00 -13.23 -2.99
CA THR A 241 11.95 -14.26 -2.88
C THR A 241 10.54 -13.67 -3.02
N MET A 242 10.30 -12.44 -2.54
CA MET A 242 9.05 -11.72 -2.79
C MET A 242 8.84 -11.39 -4.27
N ILE A 243 9.88 -10.92 -4.98
CA ILE A 243 9.82 -10.66 -6.43
C ILE A 243 9.44 -11.93 -7.20
N LEU A 244 10.11 -13.05 -6.89
CA LEU A 244 9.81 -14.35 -7.49
C LEU A 244 8.36 -14.76 -7.22
N SER A 245 7.91 -14.60 -5.98
CA SER A 245 6.56 -15.00 -5.56
C SER A 245 5.47 -14.15 -6.19
N VAL A 246 5.67 -12.84 -6.31
CA VAL A 246 4.77 -11.93 -7.04
C VAL A 246 4.71 -12.29 -8.52
N THR A 247 5.85 -12.64 -9.12
CA THR A 247 5.94 -13.09 -10.52
C THR A 247 5.16 -14.39 -10.74
N ILE A 248 5.35 -15.39 -9.88
CA ILE A 248 4.59 -16.64 -9.91
C ILE A 248 3.10 -16.37 -9.70
N TYR A 249 2.75 -15.54 -8.73
CA TYR A 249 1.36 -15.21 -8.41
C TYR A 249 0.63 -14.53 -9.58
N ARG A 250 1.33 -13.70 -10.37
CA ARG A 250 0.80 -13.12 -11.62
C ARG A 250 0.44 -14.19 -12.64
N LEU A 251 1.21 -15.26 -12.74
CA LEU A 251 0.96 -16.36 -13.67
C LEU A 251 -0.23 -17.21 -13.22
N VAL A 252 -0.33 -17.53 -11.92
CA VAL A 252 -1.32 -18.45 -11.36
C VAL A 252 -2.71 -17.82 -11.19
N LEU A 253 -2.82 -16.55 -10.76
CA LEU A 253 -4.08 -15.98 -10.28
C LEU A 253 -4.83 -15.02 -11.24
N ARG A 254 -4.77 -15.27 -12.55
CA ARG A 254 -5.38 -14.41 -13.60
C ARG A 254 -6.88 -14.13 -13.48
N ARG A 255 -7.61 -14.85 -12.62
CA ARG A 255 -9.08 -14.78 -12.52
C ARG A 255 -9.60 -13.85 -11.42
N LYS A 256 -8.85 -13.57 -10.34
CA LYS A 256 -9.33 -12.80 -9.16
C LYS A 256 -8.53 -11.50 -8.97
N TYR A 257 -8.78 -10.50 -9.80
CA TYR A 257 -7.94 -9.29 -9.86
C TYR A 257 -7.95 -8.45 -8.59
N GLN A 258 -9.06 -8.34 -7.85
CA GLN A 258 -9.07 -7.58 -6.59
C GLN A 258 -8.10 -8.18 -5.57
N ARG A 259 -8.11 -9.50 -5.42
CA ARG A 259 -7.15 -10.22 -4.56
C ARG A 259 -5.71 -10.06 -5.03
N PHE A 260 -5.51 -9.87 -6.33
CA PHE A 260 -4.20 -9.60 -6.89
C PHE A 260 -3.71 -8.20 -6.48
N MET A 261 -4.57 -7.19 -6.66
CA MET A 261 -4.29 -5.81 -6.25
C MET A 261 -3.99 -5.69 -4.76
N ASP A 262 -4.82 -6.31 -3.91
CA ASP A 262 -4.64 -6.28 -2.46
C ASP A 262 -3.31 -6.93 -2.07
N MET A 263 -2.94 -8.06 -2.69
CA MET A 263 -1.66 -8.72 -2.48
C MET A 263 -0.47 -7.85 -2.90
N MET A 264 -0.56 -7.17 -4.06
CA MET A 264 0.50 -6.25 -4.52
C MET A 264 0.71 -5.10 -3.53
N ALA A 265 -0.38 -4.51 -3.04
CA ALA A 265 -0.32 -3.46 -2.01
C ALA A 265 0.31 -3.99 -0.70
N ILE A 266 -0.07 -5.19 -0.27
CA ILE A 266 0.47 -5.82 0.95
C ILE A 266 1.97 -6.11 0.84
N VAL A 267 2.40 -6.72 -0.25
CA VAL A 267 3.83 -6.97 -0.52
C VAL A 267 4.60 -5.66 -0.50
N THR A 268 4.08 -4.64 -1.19
CA THR A 268 4.74 -3.33 -1.30
C THR A 268 4.93 -2.68 0.06
N PHE A 269 3.90 -2.65 0.91
CA PHE A 269 4.04 -2.05 2.23
C PHE A 269 4.90 -2.88 3.16
N CYS A 270 4.85 -4.21 3.11
CA CYS A 270 5.76 -5.06 3.88
C CYS A 270 7.23 -4.76 3.53
N GLY A 271 7.53 -4.56 2.25
CA GLY A 271 8.83 -4.11 1.77
C GLY A 271 9.29 -2.79 2.38
N ILE A 272 8.47 -1.74 2.20
CA ILE A 272 8.81 -0.37 2.66
C ILE A 272 8.94 -0.31 4.18
N LEU A 273 8.03 -0.99 4.87
CA LEU A 273 7.94 -0.99 6.31
C LEU A 273 9.13 -1.73 6.94
N GLU A 274 9.59 -2.85 6.37
CA GLU A 274 10.77 -3.54 6.92
C GLU A 274 12.02 -2.65 6.85
N PHE A 275 12.25 -2.00 5.71
CA PHE A 275 13.37 -1.07 5.55
C PHE A 275 13.30 0.09 6.55
N THR A 276 12.13 0.74 6.66
CA THR A 276 11.95 1.89 7.55
C THR A 276 12.12 1.51 9.02
N ASN A 277 11.60 0.35 9.42
CA ASN A 277 11.69 -0.11 10.81
C ASN A 277 13.11 -0.48 11.21
N VAL A 278 13.89 -1.10 10.32
CA VAL A 278 15.28 -1.42 10.61
C VAL A 278 16.05 -0.16 11.00
N ILE A 279 15.83 0.95 10.30
CA ILE A 279 16.51 2.22 10.59
C ILE A 279 16.04 2.79 11.92
N LEU A 280 14.71 2.90 12.11
CA LEU A 280 14.14 3.51 13.31
C LEU A 280 14.43 2.72 14.59
N LEU A 281 14.29 1.39 14.53
CA LEU A 281 14.54 0.52 15.68
C LEU A 281 16.03 0.49 16.03
N SER A 282 16.92 0.42 15.04
CA SER A 282 18.37 0.48 15.28
C SER A 282 18.79 1.81 15.93
N TRP A 283 18.15 2.91 15.54
CA TRP A 283 18.41 4.22 16.13
C TRP A 283 17.82 4.33 17.54
N GLY A 284 16.60 3.80 17.74
CA GLY A 284 15.99 3.69 19.07
C GLY A 284 16.87 2.88 20.03
N ASP A 285 17.43 1.77 19.57
CA ASP A 285 18.32 0.91 20.35
C ASP A 285 19.65 1.61 20.65
N TYR A 286 20.23 2.34 19.68
CA TYR A 286 21.42 3.15 19.90
C TYR A 286 21.21 4.18 21.02
N GLN A 287 20.08 4.88 21.02
CA GLN A 287 19.80 5.90 22.02
C GLN A 287 19.41 5.31 23.38
N SER A 288 18.65 4.22 23.40
CA SER A 288 18.06 3.67 24.64
C SER A 288 18.97 2.65 25.33
N LEU A 289 19.63 1.80 24.54
CA LEU A 289 20.49 0.71 25.03
C LEU A 289 21.98 1.07 24.96
N LYS A 290 22.35 2.21 24.37
CA LYS A 290 23.74 2.67 24.18
C LYS A 290 24.63 1.64 23.46
N THR A 291 24.04 0.84 22.58
CA THR A 291 24.75 -0.13 21.72
C THR A 291 25.08 0.49 20.38
N ASP A 292 26.12 0.00 19.69
CA ASP A 292 26.52 0.55 18.39
C ASP A 292 25.40 0.43 17.33
N PHE A 293 25.13 1.54 16.65
CA PHE A 293 24.09 1.61 15.61
C PHE A 293 24.26 0.56 14.51
N TRP A 294 25.49 0.35 14.04
CA TRP A 294 25.79 -0.63 13.00
C TRP A 294 25.55 -2.07 13.46
N ILE A 295 25.87 -2.38 14.72
CA ILE A 295 25.59 -3.68 15.31
C ILE A 295 24.07 -3.90 15.38
N ASN A 296 23.31 -2.88 15.79
CA ASN A 296 21.85 -2.94 15.82
C ASN A 296 21.25 -3.14 14.41
N ILE A 297 21.76 -2.44 13.38
CA ILE A 297 21.33 -2.68 12.00
C ILE A 297 21.53 -4.15 11.64
N THR A 298 22.69 -4.72 11.98
CA THR A 298 22.96 -6.13 11.66
C THR A 298 22.06 -7.11 12.40
N SER A 299 21.69 -6.81 13.65
CA SER A 299 20.80 -7.69 14.42
C SER A 299 19.36 -7.64 13.88
N HIS A 300 18.86 -6.45 13.53
CA HIS A 300 17.53 -6.26 12.97
C HIS A 300 17.38 -6.80 11.55
N THR A 301 18.43 -6.73 10.72
CA THR A 301 18.34 -7.20 9.32
C THR A 301 18.56 -8.69 9.15
N LEU A 302 19.18 -9.37 10.12
CA LEU A 302 19.37 -10.83 10.10
C LEU A 302 18.06 -11.62 9.89
N LEU A 303 17.01 -11.26 10.65
CA LEU A 303 15.72 -11.95 10.62
C LEU A 303 14.72 -11.31 9.63
N SER A 304 15.14 -10.26 8.90
CA SER A 304 14.25 -9.52 8.01
C SER A 304 13.61 -10.41 6.93
N PRO A 305 14.32 -11.35 6.26
CA PRO A 305 13.70 -12.17 5.22
C PRO A 305 12.52 -12.99 5.74
N ALA A 306 12.70 -13.64 6.90
CA ALA A 306 11.65 -14.44 7.53
C ALA A 306 10.50 -13.57 8.04
N LYS A 307 10.81 -12.45 8.69
CA LYS A 307 9.83 -11.51 9.25
C LYS A 307 8.96 -10.88 8.16
N MET A 308 9.52 -10.57 7.01
CA MET A 308 8.79 -10.04 5.86
C MET A 308 7.71 -11.03 5.36
N TRP A 309 8.08 -12.31 5.22
CA TRP A 309 7.16 -13.38 4.82
C TRP A 309 6.06 -13.63 5.86
N PHE A 310 6.45 -13.68 7.13
CA PHE A 310 5.51 -13.84 8.23
C PHE A 310 4.48 -12.69 8.25
N ASN A 311 4.94 -11.44 8.16
CA ASN A 311 4.07 -10.26 8.11
C ASN A 311 3.10 -10.32 6.93
N LEU A 312 3.58 -10.68 5.73
CA LEU A 312 2.75 -10.79 4.54
C LEU A 312 1.64 -11.84 4.72
N ILE A 313 1.98 -13.04 5.21
CA ILE A 313 1.01 -14.13 5.37
C ILE A 313 -0.06 -13.75 6.38
N VAL A 314 0.34 -13.23 7.54
CA VAL A 314 -0.59 -12.85 8.61
C VAL A 314 -1.51 -11.72 8.14
N ILE A 315 -0.95 -10.65 7.57
CA ILE A 315 -1.76 -9.49 7.20
C ILE A 315 -2.68 -9.81 6.03
N PHE A 316 -2.22 -10.56 5.02
CA PHE A 316 -3.08 -10.96 3.90
C PHE A 316 -4.25 -11.83 4.38
N THR A 317 -3.99 -12.77 5.29
CA THR A 317 -5.02 -13.63 5.86
C THR A 317 -6.01 -12.83 6.71
N ALA A 318 -5.51 -11.99 7.61
CA ALA A 318 -6.35 -11.16 8.47
C ALA A 318 -7.20 -10.17 7.66
N TYR A 319 -6.61 -9.49 6.67
CA TYR A 319 -7.33 -8.59 5.78
C TYR A 319 -8.46 -9.30 5.04
N ARG A 320 -8.24 -10.53 4.56
CA ARG A 320 -9.27 -11.32 3.88
C ARG A 320 -10.45 -11.66 4.80
N ILE A 321 -10.20 -11.86 6.09
CA ILE A 321 -11.24 -12.16 7.08
C ILE A 321 -12.01 -10.89 7.47
N ILE A 322 -11.28 -9.77 7.67
CA ILE A 322 -11.83 -8.54 8.25
C ILE A 322 -12.48 -7.64 7.20
N SER A 323 -11.90 -7.53 5.99
CA SER A 323 -12.38 -6.60 4.96
C SER A 323 -13.86 -6.77 4.59
N PRO A 324 -14.44 -7.99 4.50
CA PRO A 324 -15.86 -8.15 4.20
C PRO A 324 -16.79 -7.69 5.34
N LEU A 325 -16.32 -7.70 6.59
CA LEU A 325 -17.09 -7.30 7.78
C LEU A 325 -17.21 -5.77 7.92
N ILE A 326 -16.22 -5.06 7.40
CA ILE A 326 -16.18 -3.60 7.36
C ILE A 326 -16.88 -3.10 6.10
N ASN A 327 -16.57 -3.71 4.95
CA ASN A 327 -17.19 -3.42 3.67
C ASN A 327 -18.45 -4.28 3.46
N THR A 328 -19.31 -4.39 4.49
CA THR A 328 -20.65 -4.98 4.32
C THR A 328 -21.36 -4.17 3.25
N LYS A 329 -21.43 -4.76 2.05
CA LYS A 329 -21.99 -4.24 0.80
C LYS A 329 -22.66 -2.88 0.94
N THR A 330 -21.91 -1.80 0.72
CA THR A 330 -22.50 -0.66 0.00
C THR A 330 -22.70 -1.16 -1.43
N VAL A 331 -23.85 -1.79 -1.66
CA VAL A 331 -24.50 -1.77 -2.97
C VAL A 331 -24.75 -0.29 -3.26
N THR A 332 -23.80 0.32 -3.94
CA THR A 332 -23.95 1.54 -4.74
C THR A 332 -22.93 1.30 -5.84
N GLY A 333 -23.35 0.88 -7.04
CA GLY A 333 -24.19 1.75 -7.86
C GLY A 333 -23.28 2.89 -8.29
N TYR A 334 -22.80 2.78 -9.53
CA TYR A 334 -21.74 3.56 -10.20
C TYR A 334 -20.32 3.00 -10.13
#